data_AF-A0A537QCJ3-F1
#
_entry.id   AF-A0A537QCJ3-F1
#
_cell.length_a   1.000
_cell.length_b   1.000
_cell.length_c   1.000
_cell.angle_alpha   90.00
_cell.angle_beta   90.00
_cell.angle_gamma   90.00
#
_symmetry.space_group_name_H-M   'P 1'
#
loop_
_entity.id
_entity.type
_entity.pdbx_description
1 polymer ?
#
loop_
_entity_poly.entity_id
_entity_poly.type
_entity_poly.pdbx_seq_one_letter_code
_entity_poly.pdbx_strand_id
1 'polypeptide(L)'
;YNNALLRGGENPPALLGLAKAYLKSGKPALALEPLSQAYALNPDDPKVLLLLGVTKDLSGEHQEAQAWYRRGLELAPGDSALTVDLALSLALSGDYPRAITMLQPIAVGPRGSAQERQTLALIYGLRGNAVEAARLNRIDLDDASAEHNLAYYATLRSLLPEARNRAILSPGGKS
;
A
#
# COMPACT_ATOMS: atom_id res chain seq x y z
N TYR A 1 -32.00 -17.55 9.11
CA TYR A 1 -32.63 -16.43 9.83
C TYR A 1 -31.86 -15.15 9.50
N ASN A 2 -32.54 -14.22 8.80
CA ASN A 2 -32.20 -12.82 8.44
C ASN A 2 -30.85 -12.56 7.73
N ASN A 3 -30.75 -12.14 6.46
CA ASN A 3 -31.61 -11.22 5.72
C ASN A 3 -31.64 -11.55 4.22
N ALA A 4 -32.77 -12.10 3.78
CA ALA A 4 -33.18 -12.17 2.38
C ALA A 4 -33.78 -10.82 1.93
N LEU A 5 -33.02 -9.73 2.06
CA LEU A 5 -33.33 -8.45 1.46
C LEU A 5 -32.10 -7.95 0.74
N LEU A 6 -31.88 -8.54 -0.43
CA LEU A 6 -31.37 -7.85 -1.60
C LEU A 6 -32.15 -6.53 -1.74
N ARG A 7 -31.65 -5.45 -1.13
CA ARG A 7 -31.89 -4.11 -1.66
C ARG A 7 -31.23 -4.14 -3.04
N GLY A 8 -32.06 -4.09 -4.08
CA GLY A 8 -31.67 -4.46 -5.43
C GLY A 8 -30.41 -3.75 -5.94
N GLY A 9 -29.53 -4.49 -6.61
CA GLY A 9 -28.51 -3.95 -7.51
C GLY A 9 -27.06 -3.91 -7.01
N GLU A 10 -26.78 -4.22 -5.75
CA GLU A 10 -25.41 -4.11 -5.22
C GLU A 10 -24.57 -5.36 -5.56
N ASN A 11 -23.73 -5.24 -6.59
CA ASN A 11 -22.80 -6.26 -7.05
C ASN A 11 -21.43 -6.04 -6.35
N PRO A 12 -20.91 -6.98 -5.53
CA PRO A 12 -19.65 -6.76 -4.78
C PRO A 12 -18.46 -6.33 -5.66
N PRO A 13 -18.22 -6.94 -6.84
CA PRO A 13 -17.30 -6.41 -7.85
C PRO A 13 -17.50 -4.93 -8.21
N ALA A 14 -18.75 -4.45 -8.34
CA ALA A 14 -19.05 -3.06 -8.67
C ALA A 14 -18.75 -2.13 -7.49
N LEU A 15 -19.05 -2.54 -6.25
CA LEU A 15 -18.69 -1.80 -5.04
C LEU A 15 -17.17 -1.63 -4.90
N LEU A 16 -16.42 -2.73 -5.10
CA LEU A 16 -14.96 -2.70 -5.10
C LEU A 16 -14.41 -1.83 -6.25
N GLY A 17 -15.02 -1.89 -7.44
CA GLY A 17 -14.66 -1.05 -8.57
C GLY A 17 -14.85 0.44 -8.28
N LEU A 18 -15.97 0.81 -7.67
CA LEU A 18 -16.28 2.18 -7.26
C LEU A 18 -15.31 2.69 -6.19
N ALA A 19 -15.08 1.89 -5.14
CA ALA A 19 -14.10 2.20 -4.11
C ALA A 19 -12.70 2.45 -4.69
N LYS A 20 -12.22 1.56 -5.58
CA LYS A 20 -10.94 1.72 -6.28
C LYS A 20 -10.89 3.01 -7.11
N ALA A 21 -11.98 3.36 -7.79
CA ALA A 21 -12.06 4.60 -8.57
C ALA A 21 -11.94 5.84 -7.68
N TYR A 22 -12.60 5.84 -6.52
CA TYR A 22 -12.47 6.92 -5.54
C TYR A 22 -11.04 7.03 -4.97
N LEU A 23 -10.43 5.90 -4.60
CA LEU A 23 -9.06 5.87 -4.08
C LEU A 23 -8.04 6.36 -5.12
N LYS A 24 -8.15 5.89 -6.37
CA LYS A 24 -7.30 6.37 -7.47
C LYS A 24 -7.47 7.86 -7.75
N SER A 25 -8.64 8.40 -7.46
CA SER A 25 -8.95 9.83 -7.62
C SER A 25 -8.58 10.66 -6.39
N GLY A 26 -7.91 10.09 -5.38
CA GLY A 26 -7.53 10.79 -4.15
C GLY A 26 -8.71 11.17 -3.26
N LYS A 27 -9.83 10.43 -3.35
CA LYS A 27 -11.07 10.68 -2.58
C LYS A 27 -11.36 9.53 -1.60
N PRO A 28 -10.48 9.27 -0.60
CA PRO A 28 -10.64 8.14 0.31
C PRO A 28 -11.95 8.18 1.10
N ALA A 29 -12.44 9.36 1.48
CA ALA A 29 -13.71 9.50 2.18
C ALA A 29 -14.91 8.93 1.40
N LEU A 30 -14.91 9.07 0.07
CA LEU A 30 -15.98 8.53 -0.78
C LEU A 30 -15.87 7.02 -0.98
N ALA A 31 -14.69 6.42 -0.74
CA ALA A 31 -14.51 4.98 -0.82
C ALA A 31 -15.12 4.23 0.38
N LEU A 32 -15.35 4.91 1.51
CA LEU A 32 -15.82 4.28 2.74
C LEU A 32 -17.22 3.67 2.62
N GLU A 33 -18.15 4.35 1.94
CA GLU A 33 -19.51 3.84 1.77
C GLU A 33 -19.57 2.53 0.95
N PRO A 34 -19.02 2.47 -0.29
CA PRO A 34 -19.02 1.22 -1.04
C PRO A 34 -18.17 0.12 -0.38
N LEU A 35 -17.10 0.46 0.35
CA LEU A 35 -16.33 -0.52 1.12
C LEU A 35 -17.10 -1.06 2.32
N SER A 36 -17.87 -0.22 3.01
CA SER A 36 -18.73 -0.64 4.12
C SER A 36 -19.80 -1.62 3.63
N GLN A 37 -20.43 -1.33 2.49
CA GLN A 37 -21.39 -2.25 1.86
C GLN A 37 -20.71 -3.56 1.45
N ALA A 38 -19.54 -3.50 0.79
CA ALA A 38 -18.81 -4.70 0.38
C ALA A 38 -18.38 -5.55 1.59
N TYR A 39 -17.94 -4.91 2.67
CA TYR A 39 -17.58 -5.57 3.92
C TYR A 39 -18.77 -6.22 4.61
N ALA A 40 -19.94 -5.58 4.60
CA ALA A 40 -21.17 -6.17 5.15
C ALA A 40 -21.62 -7.42 4.37
N LEU A 41 -21.33 -7.48 3.06
CA LEU A 41 -21.62 -8.64 2.22
C LEU A 41 -20.63 -9.78 2.44
N ASN A 42 -19.34 -9.48 2.59
CA ASN A 42 -18.31 -10.47 2.91
C ASN A 42 -17.18 -9.86 3.77
N PRO A 43 -17.24 -10.02 5.11
CA PRO A 43 -16.21 -9.50 6.02
C PRO A 43 -14.83 -10.12 5.86
N ASP A 44 -14.76 -11.34 5.29
CA ASP A 44 -13.52 -12.11 5.13
C ASP A 44 -13.02 -12.08 3.67
N ASP A 45 -13.40 -11.08 2.86
CA ASP A 45 -12.78 -10.87 1.54
C ASP A 45 -11.46 -10.08 1.68
N PRO A 46 -10.28 -10.69 1.40
CA PRO A 46 -8.99 -10.01 1.48
C PRO A 46 -8.90 -8.75 0.61
N LYS A 47 -9.66 -8.68 -0.50
CA LYS A 47 -9.69 -7.49 -1.37
C LYS A 47 -10.42 -6.32 -0.71
N VAL A 48 -11.47 -6.58 0.05
CA VAL A 48 -12.18 -5.54 0.82
C VAL A 48 -11.27 -5.03 1.92
N LEU A 49 -10.62 -5.93 2.66
CA LEU A 49 -9.69 -5.60 3.75
C LEU A 49 -8.49 -4.79 3.23
N LEU A 50 -7.92 -5.18 2.08
CA LEU A 50 -6.87 -4.41 1.40
C LEU A 50 -7.31 -2.96 1.12
N LEU A 51 -8.48 -2.76 0.50
CA LEU A 51 -8.94 -1.41 0.15
C LEU A 51 -9.35 -0.58 1.37
N LEU A 52 -9.86 -1.19 2.44
CA LEU A 52 -10.08 -0.53 3.73
C LEU A 52 -8.74 -0.04 4.30
N GLY A 53 -7.70 -0.87 4.26
CA GLY A 53 -6.35 -0.48 4.64
C GLY A 53 -5.83 0.71 3.83
N VAL A 54 -5.92 0.64 2.50
CA VAL A 54 -5.48 1.73 1.60
C VAL A 54 -6.24 3.03 1.88
N THR A 55 -7.54 2.92 2.15
CA THR A 55 -8.38 4.08 2.51
C THR A 55 -7.88 4.74 3.79
N LYS A 56 -7.52 3.94 4.80
CA LYS A 56 -7.00 4.43 6.08
C LYS A 56 -5.61 5.05 5.95
N ASP A 57 -4.72 4.48 5.15
CA ASP A 57 -3.42 5.10 4.86
C ASP A 57 -3.57 6.46 4.18
N LEU A 58 -4.48 6.57 3.20
CA LEU A 58 -4.78 7.84 2.52
C LEU A 58 -5.39 8.89 3.44
N SER A 59 -6.05 8.48 4.52
CA SER A 59 -6.54 9.35 5.60
C SER A 59 -5.49 9.67 6.68
N GLY A 60 -4.29 9.09 6.59
CA GLY A 60 -3.24 9.24 7.61
C GLY A 60 -3.41 8.34 8.84
N GLU A 61 -4.40 7.44 8.83
CA GLU A 61 -4.75 6.53 9.91
C GLU A 61 -3.93 5.22 9.81
N HIS A 62 -2.60 5.35 9.82
CA HIS A 62 -1.68 4.24 9.51
C HIS A 62 -1.83 3.02 10.44
N GLN A 63 -2.08 3.22 11.73
CA GLN A 63 -2.26 2.11 12.66
C GLN A 63 -3.51 1.27 12.34
N GLU A 64 -4.60 1.93 11.92
CA GLU A 64 -5.82 1.26 11.48
C GLU A 64 -5.60 0.55 10.15
N ALA A 65 -4.91 1.19 9.21
CA ALA A 65 -4.53 0.57 7.94
C ALA A 65 -3.78 -0.75 8.16
N GLN A 66 -2.78 -0.73 9.04
CA GLN A 66 -2.01 -1.92 9.38
C GLN A 66 -2.85 -3.04 10.01
N ALA A 67 -3.90 -2.69 10.78
CA ALA A 67 -4.80 -3.70 11.33
C ALA A 67 -5.60 -4.40 10.22
N TRP A 68 -6.12 -3.65 9.25
CA TRP A 68 -6.82 -4.20 8.10
C TRP A 68 -5.92 -5.09 7.23
N TYR A 69 -4.70 -4.66 6.95
CA TYR A 69 -3.77 -5.48 6.17
C TYR A 69 -3.37 -6.76 6.90
N ARG A 70 -3.11 -6.70 8.22
CA ARG A 70 -2.83 -7.90 9.02
C ARG A 70 -3.99 -8.88 8.98
N ARG A 71 -5.22 -8.39 9.12
CA ARG A 71 -6.42 -9.25 8.99
C ARG A 71 -6.53 -9.86 7.60
N GLY A 72 -6.23 -9.10 6.55
CA GLY A 72 -6.17 -9.62 5.18
C GLY A 72 -5.12 -10.73 5.04
N LEU A 73 -3.94 -10.56 5.62
CA LEU A 73 -2.85 -11.56 5.59
C LEU A 73 -3.16 -12.80 6.43
N GLU A 74 -3.96 -12.70 7.49
CA GLU A 74 -4.46 -13.89 8.20
C GLU A 74 -5.30 -14.78 7.28
N LEU A 75 -6.07 -14.18 6.36
CA LEU A 75 -6.93 -14.88 5.41
C LEU A 75 -6.18 -15.29 4.12
N ALA A 76 -5.18 -14.50 3.71
CA ALA A 76 -4.36 -14.74 2.53
C ALA A 76 -2.86 -14.52 2.82
N PRO A 77 -2.18 -15.45 3.51
CA PRO A 77 -0.79 -15.26 3.99
C PRO A 77 0.28 -15.04 2.91
N GLY A 78 -0.03 -15.34 1.65
CA GLY A 78 0.87 -15.16 0.51
C GLY A 78 0.49 -14.01 -0.42
N ASP A 79 -0.47 -13.17 -0.04
CA ASP A 79 -0.89 -12.04 -0.86
C ASP A 79 0.18 -10.93 -0.85
N SER A 80 0.84 -10.78 -2.01
CA SER A 80 1.91 -9.79 -2.20
C SER A 80 1.39 -8.36 -2.06
N ALA A 81 0.17 -8.04 -2.50
CA ALA A 81 -0.37 -6.68 -2.42
C ALA A 81 -0.60 -6.27 -0.97
N LEU A 82 -1.22 -7.15 -0.17
CA LEU A 82 -1.38 -6.92 1.28
C LEU A 82 -0.04 -6.77 2.00
N THR A 83 0.97 -7.55 1.59
CA THR A 83 2.32 -7.49 2.16
C THR A 83 3.02 -6.17 1.81
N VAL A 84 2.97 -5.75 0.55
CA VAL A 84 3.54 -4.49 0.06
C VAL A 84 2.89 -3.30 0.75
N ASP A 85 1.55 -3.26 0.81
CA ASP A 85 0.85 -2.12 1.41
C ASP A 85 1.04 -2.05 2.94
N LEU A 86 1.11 -3.20 3.63
CA LEU A 86 1.48 -3.21 5.05
C LEU A 86 2.92 -2.72 5.29
N ALA A 87 3.88 -3.14 4.46
CA ALA A 87 5.27 -2.67 4.58
C ALA A 87 5.38 -1.17 4.32
N LEU A 88 4.65 -0.67 3.31
CA LEU A 88 4.58 0.76 3.03
C LEU A 88 3.94 1.53 4.20
N SER A 89 2.83 1.05 4.76
CA SER A 89 2.16 1.66 5.92
C SER A 89 3.06 1.72 7.16
N LEU A 90 3.83 0.66 7.42
CA LEU A 90 4.85 0.67 8.48
C LEU A 90 5.87 1.79 8.25
N ALA A 91 6.38 1.92 7.02
CA ALA A 91 7.34 2.97 6.67
C ALA A 91 6.74 4.40 6.73
N LEU A 92 5.48 4.58 6.35
CA LEU A 92 4.74 5.85 6.47
C LEU A 92 4.62 6.28 7.94
N SER A 93 4.45 5.33 8.85
CA SER A 93 4.46 5.53 10.31
C SER A 93 5.87 5.58 10.92
N GLY A 94 6.94 5.45 10.12
CA GLY A 94 8.33 5.55 10.56
C GLY A 94 8.98 4.24 11.04
N ASP A 95 8.24 3.12 11.05
CA ASP A 95 8.74 1.80 11.45
C ASP A 95 9.45 1.10 10.28
N TYR A 96 10.54 1.72 9.82
CA TYR A 96 11.37 1.19 8.75
C TYR A 96 11.95 -0.20 9.05
N PRO A 97 12.42 -0.52 10.29
CA PRO A 97 12.96 -1.84 10.58
C PRO A 97 11.96 -2.98 10.34
N ARG A 98 10.70 -2.83 10.77
CA ARG A 98 9.67 -3.85 10.54
C ARG A 98 9.24 -3.89 9.07
N ALA A 99 9.12 -2.74 8.42
CA ALA A 99 8.84 -2.67 6.98
C ALA A 99 9.88 -3.44 6.14
N ILE A 100 11.16 -3.23 6.42
CA ILE A 100 12.28 -3.92 5.75
C ILE A 100 12.27 -5.41 6.05
N THR A 101 12.17 -5.79 7.33
CA THR A 101 12.17 -7.20 7.75
C THR A 101 11.08 -8.01 7.04
N MET A 102 9.91 -7.39 6.83
CA MET A 102 8.77 -8.04 6.20
C MET A 102 8.93 -8.16 4.68
N LEU A 103 9.34 -7.09 4.00
CA LEU A 103 9.34 -7.04 2.53
C LEU A 103 10.63 -7.57 1.90
N GLN A 104 11.76 -7.46 2.58
CA GLN A 104 13.06 -7.89 2.07
C GLN A 104 13.10 -9.33 1.53
N PRO A 105 12.67 -10.37 2.28
CA PRO A 105 12.78 -11.75 1.81
C PRO A 105 11.96 -12.01 0.53
N ILE A 106 10.89 -11.23 0.31
CA ILE A 106 10.03 -11.34 -0.87
C ILE A 106 10.68 -10.62 -2.05
N ALA A 107 11.07 -9.36 -1.86
CA ALA A 107 11.61 -8.52 -2.93
C ALA A 107 12.95 -9.03 -3.50
N VAL A 108 13.80 -9.63 -2.66
CA VAL A 108 15.11 -10.19 -3.08
C VAL A 108 15.05 -11.68 -3.38
N GLY A 109 13.89 -12.32 -3.16
CA GLY A 109 13.69 -13.73 -3.42
C GLY A 109 13.58 -14.05 -4.91
N PRO A 110 13.61 -15.35 -5.30
CA PRO A 110 13.55 -15.77 -6.71
C PRO A 110 12.31 -15.32 -7.48
N ARG A 111 11.23 -14.96 -6.77
CA ARG A 111 9.96 -14.50 -7.34
C ARG A 111 9.69 -13.02 -7.09
N GLY A 112 10.68 -12.28 -6.57
CA GLY A 112 10.53 -10.84 -6.33
C GLY A 112 10.21 -10.10 -7.62
N SER A 113 9.19 -9.27 -7.57
CA SER A 113 8.75 -8.39 -8.65
C SER A 113 9.48 -7.04 -8.59
N ALA A 114 9.47 -6.30 -9.71
CA ALA A 114 9.99 -4.94 -9.75
C ALA A 114 9.26 -4.02 -8.76
N GLN A 115 7.94 -4.17 -8.59
CA GLN A 115 7.16 -3.37 -7.64
C GLN A 115 7.61 -3.58 -6.18
N GLU A 116 7.85 -4.83 -5.78
CA GLU A 116 8.32 -5.16 -4.43
C GLU A 116 9.73 -4.61 -4.18
N ARG A 117 10.62 -4.72 -5.17
CA ARG A 117 11.98 -4.13 -5.10
C ARG A 117 11.96 -2.62 -5.05
N GLN A 118 11.13 -1.96 -5.85
CA GLN A 118 10.96 -0.50 -5.83
C GLN A 118 10.39 -0.02 -4.50
N THR A 119 9.39 -0.72 -3.95
CA THR A 119 8.85 -0.39 -2.63
C THR A 119 9.91 -0.54 -1.55
N LEU A 120 10.69 -1.63 -1.57
CA LEU A 120 11.78 -1.83 -0.62
C LEU A 120 12.90 -0.78 -0.81
N ALA A 121 13.23 -0.39 -2.04
CA ALA A 121 14.19 0.66 -2.34
C ALA A 121 13.74 2.02 -1.79
N LEU A 122 12.45 2.36 -1.96
CA LEU A 122 11.84 3.54 -1.34
C LEU A 122 11.99 3.48 0.19
N ILE A 123 11.64 2.36 0.84
CA ILE A 123 11.74 2.22 2.30
C ILE A 123 13.19 2.39 2.77
N TYR A 124 14.16 1.81 2.08
CA TYR A 124 15.58 2.03 2.37
C TYR A 124 16.00 3.49 2.20
N GLY A 125 15.55 4.15 1.12
CA GLY A 125 15.79 5.56 0.87
C GLY A 125 15.21 6.47 1.96
N LEU A 126 13.98 6.23 2.41
CA LEU A 126 13.34 6.94 3.50
C LEU A 126 14.08 6.76 4.83
N ARG A 127 14.58 5.55 5.10
CA ARG A 127 15.46 5.28 6.26
C ARG A 127 16.84 5.94 6.12
N GLY A 128 17.21 6.40 4.92
CA GLY A 128 18.50 7.02 4.63
C GLY A 128 19.59 6.06 4.17
N ASN A 129 19.25 4.81 3.88
CA ASN A 129 20.17 3.83 3.31
C ASN A 129 20.15 3.92 1.78
N ALA A 130 20.81 4.94 1.24
CA ALA A 130 20.89 5.15 -0.21
C ALA A 130 21.63 4.01 -0.94
N VAL A 131 22.53 3.30 -0.26
CA VAL A 131 23.31 2.20 -0.87
C VAL A 131 22.40 1.03 -1.23
N GLU A 132 21.59 0.53 -0.29
CA GLU A 132 20.65 -0.56 -0.58
C GLU A 132 19.53 -0.12 -1.53
N ALA A 133 19.04 1.12 -1.41
CA ALA A 133 18.08 1.68 -2.35
C ALA A 133 18.62 1.66 -3.80
N ALA A 134 19.88 2.09 -3.99
CA ALA A 134 20.53 2.10 -5.30
C ALA A 134 20.73 0.69 -5.84
N ARG A 135 21.18 -0.24 -4.98
CA ARG A 135 21.39 -1.65 -5.34
C ARG A 135 20.10 -2.29 -5.86
N LEU A 136 18.97 -2.03 -5.19
CA LEU A 136 17.67 -2.57 -5.60
C LEU A 136 17.13 -1.92 -6.87
N ASN A 137 17.23 -0.60 -7.00
CA ASN A 137 16.78 0.10 -8.22
C ASN A 137 17.52 -0.39 -9.47
N ARG A 138 18.84 -0.59 -9.38
CA ARG A 138 19.67 -1.07 -10.48
C ARG A 138 19.41 -2.52 -10.93
N ILE A 139 18.56 -3.26 -10.21
CA ILE A 139 18.12 -4.58 -10.68
C ILE A 139 17.16 -4.44 -11.87
N ASP A 140 16.30 -3.42 -11.85
CA ASP A 140 15.23 -3.23 -12.84
C ASP A 140 15.41 -1.98 -13.71
N LEU A 141 16.26 -1.03 -13.28
CA LEU A 141 16.42 0.28 -13.89
C LEU A 141 17.86 0.52 -14.34
N ASP A 142 18.02 1.41 -15.32
CA ASP A 142 19.34 1.96 -15.66
C ASP A 142 19.89 2.89 -14.56
N ASP A 143 21.17 3.24 -14.66
CA ASP A 143 21.85 4.07 -13.66
C ASP A 143 21.21 5.46 -13.52
N ALA A 144 20.78 6.07 -14.63
CA ALA A 144 20.18 7.41 -14.61
C ALA A 144 18.83 7.40 -13.86
N SER A 145 18.00 6.39 -14.12
CA SER A 145 16.71 6.20 -13.44
C SER A 145 16.90 5.83 -11.97
N ALA A 146 17.90 5.02 -11.65
CA ALA A 146 18.25 4.71 -10.27
C ALA A 146 18.71 5.97 -9.51
N GLU A 147 19.55 6.81 -10.11
CA GLU A 147 19.99 8.10 -9.53
C GLU A 147 18.82 9.08 -9.34
N HIS A 148 17.91 9.17 -10.32
CA HIS A 148 16.70 9.96 -10.21
C HIS A 148 15.86 9.54 -9.01
N ASN A 149 15.63 8.24 -8.83
CA ASN A 149 14.89 7.70 -7.70
C ASN A 149 15.58 8.02 -6.36
N LEU A 150 16.90 7.93 -6.28
CA LEU A 150 17.65 8.29 -5.06
C LEU A 150 17.48 9.75 -4.69
N ALA A 151 17.52 10.66 -5.67
CA ALA A 151 17.27 12.09 -5.45
C ALA A 151 15.83 12.33 -4.95
N TYR A 152 14.86 11.61 -5.52
CA TYR A 152 13.47 11.66 -5.07
C TYR A 152 13.32 11.16 -3.62
N TYR A 153 13.93 10.03 -3.26
CA TYR A 153 13.88 9.51 -1.89
C TYR A 153 14.54 10.46 -0.88
N ALA A 154 15.65 11.08 -1.25
CA ALA A 154 16.32 12.09 -0.44
C ALA A 154 15.41 13.31 -0.19
N THR A 155 14.68 13.74 -1.23
CA THR A 155 13.67 14.80 -1.14
C THR A 155 12.56 14.39 -0.18
N LEU A 156 11.96 13.21 -0.36
CA LEU A 156 10.92 12.68 0.53
C LEU A 156 11.37 12.61 1.98
N ARG A 157 12.59 12.15 2.24
CA ARG A 157 13.16 12.07 3.60
C ARG A 157 13.29 13.44 4.27
N SER A 158 13.51 14.50 3.49
CA SER A 158 13.64 15.88 4.01
C SER A 158 12.30 16.54 4.35
N LEU A 159 11.18 15.99 3.87
CA LEU A 159 9.84 16.53 4.12
C LEU A 159 9.36 16.19 5.54
N LEU A 160 8.48 17.05 6.08
CA LEU A 160 7.69 16.74 7.27
C LEU A 160 6.84 15.48 7.03
N PRO A 161 6.56 14.65 8.06
CA PRO A 161 5.86 13.38 7.90
C PRO A 161 4.56 13.46 7.10
N GLU A 162 3.68 14.44 7.36
CA GLU A 162 2.42 14.55 6.63
C GLU A 162 2.63 14.90 5.15
N ALA A 163 3.57 15.81 4.86
CA ALA A 163 3.90 16.19 3.49
C ALA A 163 4.54 15.03 2.71
N ARG A 164 5.44 14.29 3.37
CA ARG A 164 6.06 13.08 2.83
C ARG A 164 5.01 12.01 2.52
N ASN A 165 4.11 11.73 3.46
CA ASN A 165 3.11 10.67 3.31
C ASN A 165 2.14 11.01 2.17
N ARG A 166 1.72 12.28 2.06
CA ARG A 166 0.94 12.74 0.90
C ARG A 166 1.68 12.56 -0.43
N ALA A 167 2.98 12.87 -0.48
CA ALA A 167 3.77 12.71 -1.70
C ALA A 167 3.90 11.24 -2.13
N ILE A 168 4.14 10.33 -1.18
CA ILE A 168 4.24 8.88 -1.42
C ILE A 168 2.91 8.29 -1.90
N LEU A 169 1.80 8.70 -1.27
CA LEU A 169 0.47 8.13 -1.55
C LEU A 169 -0.25 8.79 -2.74
N SER A 170 0.33 9.84 -3.33
CA SER A 170 -0.28 10.52 -4.47
C SER A 170 -0.36 9.59 -5.70
N PRO A 171 -1.45 9.61 -6.49
CA PRO A 171 -1.64 8.75 -7.66
C PRO A 171 -0.54 8.83 -8.73
N GLY A 172 0.30 9.89 -8.70
CA GLY A 172 1.45 10.09 -9.59
C GLY A 172 2.81 9.65 -9.03
N GLY A 173 2.88 9.10 -7.80
CA GLY A 173 4.13 8.63 -7.19
C GLY A 173 4.57 7.21 -7.61
N LYS A 174 3.76 6.54 -8.45
CA LYS A 174 4.02 5.20 -9.03
C LYS A 174 4.30 5.32 -10.53
N SER A 175 5.24 6.16 -10.92
CA SER A 175 5.73 6.29 -12.31
C SER A 175 7.15 5.80 -12.42
#